data_AF-A0A3D4B061-F1
#
_entry.id   AF-A0A3D4B061-F1
#
_cell.length_a   1.000
_cell.length_b   1.000
_cell.length_c   1.000
_cell.angle_alpha   90.00
_cell.angle_beta   90.00
_cell.angle_gamma   90.00
#
_symmetry.space_group_name_H-M   'P 1'
#
loop_
_entity.id
_entity.type
_entity.pdbx_description
1 polymer ?
#
loop_
_entity_poly.entity_id
_entity_poly.type
_entity_poly.pdbx_seq_one_letter_code
_entity_poly.pdbx_strand_id
1 'polypeptide(L)' 'PETSVLNKFNQAHNVKNLFVVDGSCFVTSGKSNPTLTIQALAFRASDYIIEEMKKGTIG' A
#
# COMPACT_ATOMS: atom_id res chain seq x y z
N PRO A 1 -0.12 -12.55 -7.36
CA PRO A 1 1.24 -12.19 -6.92
C PRO A 1 2.26 -12.17 -8.05
N GLU A 2 2.16 -13.06 -9.04
CA GLU A 2 3.23 -13.23 -10.05
C GLU A 2 3.58 -11.97 -10.85
N THR A 3 2.63 -11.05 -11.02
CA THR A 3 2.81 -9.82 -11.80
C THR A 3 2.73 -8.53 -10.98
N SER A 4 2.58 -8.62 -9.65
CA SER A 4 2.48 -7.45 -8.75
C SER A 4 3.38 -7.63 -7.55
N VAL A 5 4.09 -6.57 -7.16
CA VAL A 5 4.96 -6.59 -5.97
C VAL A 5 4.21 -6.31 -4.66
N LEU A 6 3.03 -5.68 -4.75
CA LEU A 6 2.19 -5.31 -3.60
C LEU A 6 0.81 -5.98 -3.67
N ASN A 7 0.23 -6.20 -2.49
CA ASN A 7 -1.18 -6.54 -2.34
C ASN A 7 -2.08 -5.29 -2.40
N LYS A 8 -3.40 -5.50 -2.26
CA LYS A 8 -4.41 -4.42 -2.30
C LYS A 8 -4.29 -3.35 -1.21
N PHE A 9 -3.50 -3.60 -0.17
CA PHE A 9 -3.25 -2.68 0.95
C PHE A 9 -1.86 -2.05 0.88
N ASN A 10 -1.21 -2.09 -0.28
CA ASN A 10 0.13 -1.53 -0.49
C ASN A 10 1.23 -2.24 0.32
N GLN A 11 0.98 -3.46 0.80
CA GLN A 11 1.95 -4.29 1.51
C GLN A 11 2.71 -5.18 0.53
N ALA A 12 4.02 -5.33 0.73
CA ALA A 12 4.83 -6.27 -0.03
C ALA A 12 4.42 -7.73 0.24
N HIS A 13 4.35 -8.55 -0.81
CA HIS A 13 3.97 -9.95 -0.65
C HIS A 13 4.96 -10.77 0.19
N ASN A 14 6.25 -10.46 0.08
CA ASN A 14 7.33 -11.24 0.69
C ASN A 14 7.78 -10.71 2.06
N VAL A 15 7.39 -9.49 2.43
CA VAL A 15 7.86 -8.83 3.65
C VAL A 15 6.67 -8.22 4.38
N LYS A 16 6.28 -8.81 5.51
CA LYS A 16 5.04 -8.48 6.23
C LYS A 16 4.98 -7.05 6.76
N ASN A 17 6.12 -6.47 7.14
CA ASN A 17 6.20 -5.12 7.71
C ASN A 17 6.68 -4.07 6.68
N LEU A 18 6.61 -4.38 5.37
CA LEU A 18 7.00 -3.46 4.30
C LEU A 18 5.77 -2.99 3.52
N PHE A 19 5.61 -1.66 3.44
CA PHE A 19 4.53 -1.00 2.73
C PHE A 19 5.07 0.09 1.81
N VAL A 20 4.42 0.28 0.66
CA VAL A 20 4.83 1.27 -0.36
C VAL A 20 3.63 2.12 -0.77
N VAL A 21 3.64 3.39 -0.40
CA VAL A 21 2.52 4.34 -0.56
C VAL A 21 2.94 5.60 -1.30
N ASP A 22 3.50 5.42 -2.50
CA ASP A 22 3.92 6.49 -3.40
C ASP A 22 3.44 6.22 -4.84
N GLY A 23 4.02 6.91 -5.83
CA GLY A 23 3.66 6.71 -7.23
C GLY A 23 4.00 5.33 -7.80
N SER A 24 4.91 4.57 -7.18
CA SER A 24 5.33 3.24 -7.67
C SER A 24 4.25 2.18 -7.48
N CYS A 25 3.24 2.43 -6.64
CA CYS A 25 2.11 1.51 -6.46
C CYS A 25 1.08 1.59 -7.60
N PHE A 26 1.21 2.57 -8.51
CA PHE A 26 0.32 2.69 -9.66
C PHE A 26 0.71 1.74 -10.77
N VAL A 27 -0.25 0.92 -11.21
CA VAL A 27 -0.10 0.03 -12.38
C VAL A 27 -0.20 0.79 -13.71
N THR A 28 -0.77 1.99 -13.67
CA THR A 28 -0.97 2.87 -14.83
C THR A 28 -0.75 4.33 -14.44
N SER A 29 -0.24 5.12 -15.39
CA SER A 29 -0.11 6.56 -15.20
C SER A 29 -1.39 7.28 -15.61
N GLY A 30 -1.82 8.26 -14.82
CA GLY A 30 -2.95 9.13 -15.11
C GLY A 30 -2.53 10.45 -15.74
N LYS A 31 -3.49 11.21 -16.30
CA LYS A 31 -3.24 12.56 -16.83
C LYS A 31 -3.15 13.65 -15.77
N SER A 32 -3.80 13.44 -14.62
CA SER A 32 -3.89 14.43 -13.54
C SER A 32 -2.84 14.21 -12.48
N ASN A 33 -2.58 15.24 -11.67
CA ASN A 33 -1.66 15.15 -10.53
C ASN A 33 -2.11 14.04 -9.55
N PRO A 34 -1.26 13.03 -9.28
CA PRO A 34 -1.64 11.89 -8.45
C PRO A 34 -1.57 12.17 -6.93
N THR A 35 -1.14 13.35 -6.47
CA THR A 35 -0.88 13.61 -5.05
C THR A 35 -2.05 13.23 -4.12
N LEU A 36 -3.29 13.61 -4.46
CA LEU A 36 -4.46 13.27 -3.65
C LEU A 36 -4.75 11.76 -3.65
N THR A 37 -4.50 11.09 -4.77
CA THR A 37 -4.62 9.63 -4.86
C THR A 37 -3.57 8.95 -3.99
N ILE A 38 -2.32 9.43 -4.01
CA ILE A 38 -1.25 8.91 -3.14
C ILE A 38 -1.64 9.08 -1.66
N GLN A 39 -2.15 10.25 -1.26
CA GLN A 39 -2.59 10.48 0.11
C GLN A 39 -3.76 9.56 0.53
N ALA A 40 -4.74 9.38 -0.35
CA ALA A 40 -5.85 8.46 -0.08
C ALA A 40 -5.38 7.00 0.09
N LEU A 41 -4.42 6.55 -0.72
CA LEU A 41 -3.81 5.23 -0.59
C LEU A 41 -2.98 5.09 0.69
N ALA A 42 -2.23 6.13 1.07
CA ALA A 42 -1.47 6.16 2.30
C ALA A 42 -2.39 6.06 3.53
N PHE A 43 -3.50 6.78 3.54
CA PHE A 43 -4.50 6.71 4.60
C PHE A 43 -5.10 5.30 4.71
N ARG A 44 -5.52 4.71 3.58
CA ARG A 44 -6.04 3.33 3.52
C ARG A 44 -5.02 2.30 4.02
N ALA A 45 -3.75 2.42 3.63
CA ALA A 45 -2.70 1.52 4.07
C ALA A 45 -2.45 1.68 5.58
N SER A 46 -2.51 2.90 6.10
CA SER A 46 -2.35 3.19 7.53
C SER A 46 -3.46 2.54 8.37
N ASP A 47 -4.72 2.64 7.94
CA ASP A 47 -5.83 1.95 8.61
C ASP A 47 -5.59 0.43 8.65
N TYR A 48 -5.14 -0.16 7.54
CA TYR A 48 -4.81 -1.58 7.50
C TYR A 48 -3.64 -1.93 8.43
N ILE A 49 -2.58 -1.11 8.47
CA ILE A 49 -1.44 -1.30 9.36
C ILE A 49 -1.90 -1.31 10.82
N ILE A 50 -2.74 -0.33 11.23
CA ILE A 50 -3.25 -0.23 12.60
C ILE A 50 -4.01 -1.51 12.98
N GLU A 51 -4.89 -1.99 12.12
CA GLU A 51 -5.68 -3.19 12.39
C GLU A 51 -4.84 -4.47 12.45
N GLU A 52 -3.84 -4.60 11.59
CA GLU A 52 -2.95 -5.77 11.60
C GLU A 52 -1.96 -5.74 12.78
N MET A 53 -1.49 -4.56 13.19
CA MET A 53 -0.69 -4.41 14.41
C MET A 53 -1.50 -4.79 15.66
N LYS A 54 -2.77 -4.39 15.76
CA LYS A 54 -3.65 -4.80 16.87
C LYS A 54 -3.84 -6.32 16.94
N LYS A 55 -3.84 -7.00 15.79
CA LYS A 55 -3.94 -8.47 15.70
C LYS A 55 -2.60 -9.18 15.94
N GLY A 56 -1.49 -8.45 15.98
CA GLY A 56 -0.15 -9.03 16.04
C GLY A 56 0.27 -9.77 14.76
N THR A 57 -0.38 -9.49 13.62
CA THR A 57 -0.10 -10.15 12.35
C THR A 57 1.06 -9.51 11.58
N ILE A 58 1.34 -8.24 11.87
CA ILE A 58 2.53 -7.51 11.40
C ILE A 58 3.22 -6.84 12.60
N GLY A 59 4.55 -6.97 12.65
CA GLY A 59 5.44 -6.50 13.72
C GLY A 59 6.88 -6.76 13.34
#